data_AF-A0A956QHT1-F1
#
_entry.id   AF-A0A956QHT1-F1
#
_cell.length_a   1.000
_cell.length_b   1.000
_cell.length_c   1.000
_cell.angle_alpha   90.00
_cell.angle_beta   90.00
_cell.angle_gamma   90.00
#
_symmetry.space_group_name_H-M   'P 1'
#
loop_
_entity.id
_entity.type
_entity.pdbx_description
1 polymer ?
#
loop_
_entity_poly.entity_id
_entity_poly.type
_entity_poly.pdbx_seq_one_letter_code
_entity_poly.pdbx_strand_id
1 'polypeptide(L)'
;IKDLSKEYFNNRLKHRLPDHRYQITYPHVDPDGRKKEIELGFIQEFMRYLSDVPDEVAYLRTIEKRADNDPRRNETVLHLSRTFDFNLRPPVPGGDFRYLKNVLRFDFSEFLAKLDNPAKSVRYYQPRQGLRVVHAPKVYHLNVVMRYETLFGGATAPLRRRVDFERFRVVLNKNGIVRMERVIAGGELAYTDEVLA
;
A
#
# COMPACT_ATOMS: atom_id res chain seq x y z
N ILE A 1 20.21 -31.53 7.36
CA ILE A 1 19.66 -31.61 5.98
C ILE A 1 18.19 -31.21 5.95
N LYS A 2 17.29 -31.85 6.72
CA LYS A 2 15.84 -31.57 6.72
C LYS A 2 15.47 -30.12 7.09
N ASP A 3 16.14 -29.52 8.07
CA ASP A 3 15.84 -28.15 8.50
C ASP A 3 16.36 -27.09 7.52
N LEU A 4 17.56 -27.27 6.98
CA LEU A 4 18.08 -26.46 5.86
C LEU A 4 17.19 -26.55 4.60
N SER A 5 16.63 -27.73 4.33
CA SER A 5 15.68 -27.92 3.23
C SER A 5 14.39 -27.15 3.50
N LYS A 6 13.81 -27.29 4.70
CA LYS A 6 12.61 -26.54 5.11
C LYS A 6 12.84 -25.05 5.06
N GLU A 7 13.99 -24.56 5.50
CA GLU A 7 14.33 -23.14 5.51
C GLU A 7 14.52 -22.61 4.09
N TYR A 8 15.22 -23.36 3.24
CA TYR A 8 15.36 -23.05 1.81
C TYR A 8 14.02 -23.03 1.07
N PHE A 9 13.19 -24.05 1.26
CA PHE A 9 11.86 -24.14 0.66
C PHE A 9 10.91 -23.08 1.22
N ASN A 10 10.93 -22.82 2.52
CA ASN A 10 10.11 -21.78 3.15
C ASN A 10 10.49 -20.41 2.62
N ASN A 11 11.77 -20.09 2.52
CA ASN A 11 12.20 -18.79 2.01
C ASN A 11 11.77 -18.62 0.54
N ARG A 12 11.85 -19.66 -0.30
CA ARG A 12 11.46 -19.54 -1.71
C ARG A 12 9.95 -19.59 -1.96
N LEU A 13 9.20 -20.38 -1.18
CA LEU A 13 7.75 -20.56 -1.34
C LEU A 13 6.93 -19.49 -0.61
N LYS A 14 7.36 -18.99 0.55
CA LYS A 14 6.63 -17.95 1.29
C LYS A 14 6.44 -16.68 0.46
N HIS A 15 7.39 -16.34 -0.41
CA HIS A 15 7.25 -15.17 -1.28
C HIS A 15 6.09 -15.30 -2.28
N ARG A 16 5.66 -16.52 -2.63
CA ARG A 16 4.60 -16.78 -3.61
C ARG A 16 3.25 -17.16 -3.00
N LEU A 17 3.23 -17.55 -1.73
CA LEU A 17 2.00 -17.91 -1.03
C LEU A 17 1.41 -16.70 -0.30
N PRO A 18 0.07 -16.54 -0.29
CA PRO A 18 -0.58 -15.48 0.45
C PRO A 18 -0.41 -15.72 1.96
N ASP A 19 -0.29 -14.63 2.72
CA ASP A 19 -0.30 -14.68 4.19
C ASP A 19 -1.71 -14.94 4.70
N HIS A 20 -2.70 -14.31 4.06
CA HIS A 20 -4.11 -14.52 4.33
C HIS A 20 -4.89 -14.71 3.04
N ARG A 21 -5.89 -15.59 3.10
CA ARG A 21 -6.88 -15.79 2.04
C ARG A 21 -8.27 -15.79 2.65
N TYR A 22 -9.15 -14.97 2.10
CA TYR A 22 -10.54 -14.84 2.53
C TYR A 22 -11.47 -15.16 1.37
N GLN A 23 -12.59 -15.80 1.65
CA GLN A 23 -13.67 -15.96 0.67
C GLN A 23 -14.60 -14.75 0.74
N ILE A 24 -14.98 -14.23 -0.41
CA ILE A 24 -15.95 -13.14 -0.53
C ILE A 24 -17.31 -13.78 -0.73
N THR A 25 -18.24 -13.51 0.18
CA THR A 25 -19.64 -13.94 0.06
C THR A 25 -20.56 -12.72 0.04
N TYR A 26 -21.69 -12.88 -0.66
CA TYR A 26 -22.75 -11.90 -0.75
C TYR A 26 -24.06 -12.50 -0.26
N PRO A 27 -24.71 -11.91 0.77
CA PRO A 27 -26.01 -12.38 1.21
C PRO A 27 -27.08 -11.99 0.18
N HIS A 28 -27.71 -13.00 -0.41
CA HIS A 28 -28.83 -12.88 -1.33
C HIS A 28 -30.10 -13.43 -0.67
N VAL A 29 -31.25 -12.88 -1.06
CA VAL A 29 -32.56 -13.39 -0.66
C VAL A 29 -33.27 -13.87 -1.92
N ASP A 30 -33.50 -15.17 -2.01
CA ASP A 30 -34.23 -15.78 -3.12
C ASP A 30 -35.69 -15.27 -3.14
N PRO A 31 -36.41 -15.39 -4.28
CA PRO A 31 -37.82 -14.99 -4.38
C PRO A 31 -38.74 -15.61 -3.30
N ASP A 32 -38.36 -16.78 -2.77
CA ASP A 32 -39.07 -17.49 -1.69
C ASP A 32 -38.73 -16.96 -0.27
N GLY A 33 -38.00 -15.85 -0.16
CA GLY A 33 -37.62 -15.24 1.13
C GLY A 33 -36.48 -15.95 1.86
N ARG A 34 -35.84 -16.94 1.23
CA ARG A 34 -34.72 -17.69 1.82
C ARG A 34 -33.40 -16.92 1.65
N LYS A 35 -32.64 -16.80 2.74
CA LYS A 35 -31.30 -16.22 2.70
C LYS A 35 -30.30 -17.26 2.16
N LYS A 36 -29.53 -16.88 1.16
CA LYS A 36 -28.46 -17.68 0.55
C LYS A 36 -27.19 -16.84 0.45
N GLU A 37 -26.05 -17.44 0.76
CA GLU A 37 -24.76 -16.80 0.50
C GLU A 37 -24.27 -17.18 -0.90
N ILE A 38 -23.95 -16.16 -1.69
CA ILE A 38 -23.40 -16.31 -3.03
C ILE A 38 -21.89 -16.06 -2.94
N GLU A 39 -21.10 -17.02 -3.37
CA GLU A 39 -19.65 -16.86 -3.48
C GLU A 39 -19.32 -15.91 -4.64
N LEU A 40 -18.62 -14.83 -4.33
CA LEU A 40 -18.15 -13.86 -5.32
C LEU A 40 -16.71 -14.10 -5.74
N GLY A 41 -15.92 -14.82 -4.92
CA GLY A 41 -14.51 -15.10 -5.18
C GLY A 41 -13.65 -15.05 -3.93
N PHE A 42 -12.39 -14.64 -4.07
CA PHE A 42 -11.42 -14.63 -2.96
C PHE A 42 -10.60 -13.33 -2.89
N ILE A 43 -10.17 -13.00 -1.69
CA ILE A 43 -9.16 -11.98 -1.40
C ILE A 43 -7.89 -12.70 -0.97
N GLN A 44 -6.75 -12.28 -1.51
CA GLN A 44 -5.44 -12.75 -1.08
C GLN A 44 -4.61 -11.56 -0.61
N GLU A 45 -3.89 -11.73 0.50
CA GLU A 45 -3.05 -10.68 1.09
C GLU A 45 -1.60 -11.15 1.21
N PHE A 46 -0.69 -10.24 0.91
CA PHE A 46 0.75 -10.48 0.98
C PHE A 46 1.41 -9.27 1.63
N MET A 47 2.26 -9.51 2.64
CA MET A 47 3.07 -8.50 3.29
C MET A 47 4.55 -8.89 3.20
N ARG A 48 5.33 -8.12 2.45
CA ARG A 48 6.74 -8.43 2.19
C ARG A 48 7.63 -7.22 2.45
N TYR A 49 8.81 -7.45 2.99
CA TYR A 49 9.89 -6.47 2.94
C TYR A 49 10.59 -6.60 1.58
N LEU A 50 10.78 -5.49 0.90
CA LEU A 50 11.43 -5.46 -0.41
C LEU A 50 12.80 -4.77 -0.30
N SER A 51 13.81 -5.35 -0.95
CA SER A 51 15.08 -4.66 -1.23
C SER A 51 14.91 -3.69 -2.40
N ASP A 52 14.11 -4.10 -3.40
CA ASP A 52 13.95 -3.42 -4.68
C ASP A 52 12.46 -3.24 -4.98
N VAL A 53 12.12 -2.18 -5.71
CA VAL A 53 10.74 -1.85 -6.07
C VAL A 53 10.59 -1.80 -7.59
N PRO A 54 9.38 -2.00 -8.15
CA PRO A 54 9.14 -1.82 -9.58
C PRO A 54 9.56 -0.43 -10.07
N ASP A 55 10.02 -0.32 -11.32
CA ASP A 55 10.59 0.91 -11.89
C ASP A 55 9.64 2.10 -11.80
N GLU A 56 8.35 1.87 -12.01
CA GLU A 56 7.30 2.89 -11.87
C GLU A 56 7.28 3.45 -10.45
N VAL A 57 7.32 2.57 -9.43
CA VAL A 57 7.38 2.97 -8.03
C VAL A 57 8.72 3.65 -7.72
N ALA A 58 9.83 3.19 -8.32
CA ALA A 58 11.13 3.83 -8.18
C ALA A 58 11.09 5.28 -8.69
N TYR A 59 10.49 5.51 -9.85
CA TYR A 59 10.27 6.83 -10.45
C TYR A 59 9.38 7.70 -9.56
N LEU A 60 8.23 7.19 -9.10
CA LEU A 60 7.33 7.92 -8.20
C LEU A 60 8.01 8.38 -6.91
N ARG A 61 8.96 7.60 -6.39
CA ARG A 61 9.77 7.97 -5.22
C ARG A 61 10.69 9.18 -5.50
N THR A 62 11.05 9.45 -6.75
CA THR A 62 11.91 10.59 -7.11
C THR A 62 11.16 11.91 -7.30
N ILE A 63 9.84 11.85 -7.52
CA ILE A 63 8.99 13.03 -7.67
C ILE A 63 9.01 13.84 -6.36
N GLU A 64 9.10 15.17 -6.45
CA GLU A 64 9.26 16.10 -5.31
C GLU A 64 10.52 15.93 -4.43
N LYS A 65 11.65 15.49 -5.00
CA LYS A 65 12.93 15.66 -4.30
C LYS A 65 13.20 17.15 -4.07
N ARG A 66 12.99 17.63 -2.84
CA ARG A 66 13.57 18.89 -2.38
C ARG A 66 15.06 18.65 -2.14
N ALA A 67 15.88 19.05 -3.12
CA ALA A 67 17.33 19.25 -3.07
C ALA A 67 18.16 18.31 -2.17
N ASP A 68 18.79 17.30 -2.79
CA ASP A 68 20.13 16.71 -2.58
C ASP A 68 20.72 16.41 -1.18
N ASN A 69 20.03 16.65 -0.07
CA ASN A 69 20.59 16.46 1.27
C ASN A 69 20.26 15.10 1.92
N ASP A 70 19.84 14.10 1.14
CA ASP A 70 19.63 12.74 1.65
C ASP A 70 20.59 11.75 0.96
N PRO A 71 21.83 11.61 1.45
CA PRO A 71 22.89 10.92 0.72
C PRO A 71 22.67 9.41 0.60
N ARG A 72 21.76 8.82 1.38
CA ARG A 72 21.44 7.39 1.35
C ARG A 72 19.99 7.19 1.80
N ARG A 73 19.14 6.68 0.91
CA ARG A 73 17.82 6.15 1.25
C ARG A 73 17.96 4.94 2.17
N ASN A 74 18.20 5.18 3.45
CA ASN A 74 18.06 4.18 4.50
C ASN A 74 16.56 4.00 4.82
N GLU A 75 15.78 3.74 3.78
CA GLU A 75 14.35 3.49 3.85
C GLU A 75 14.14 1.98 3.88
N THR A 76 13.30 1.49 4.79
CA THR A 76 12.79 0.13 4.72
C THR A 76 11.51 0.13 3.90
N VAL A 77 11.45 -0.69 2.85
CA VAL A 77 10.25 -0.81 2.01
C VAL A 77 9.38 -1.97 2.49
N LEU A 78 8.18 -1.65 2.95
CA LEU A 78 7.11 -2.61 3.23
C LEU A 78 6.11 -2.60 2.06
N HIS A 79 5.96 -3.74 1.40
CA HIS A 79 4.99 -3.95 0.34
C HIS A 79 3.80 -4.76 0.87
N LEU A 80 2.65 -4.10 0.93
CA LEU A 80 1.37 -4.75 1.17
C LEU A 80 0.62 -4.86 -0.16
N SER A 81 0.33 -6.09 -0.57
CA SER A 81 -0.47 -6.39 -1.76
C SER A 81 -1.77 -7.08 -1.35
N ARG A 82 -2.88 -6.68 -1.95
CA ARG A 82 -4.19 -7.31 -1.80
C ARG A 82 -4.77 -7.54 -3.18
N THR A 83 -4.96 -8.80 -3.54
CA THR A 83 -5.54 -9.23 -4.83
C THR A 83 -6.98 -9.65 -4.61
N PHE A 84 -7.86 -9.25 -5.53
CA PHE A 84 -9.28 -9.61 -5.53
C PHE A 84 -9.56 -10.42 -6.79
N ASP A 85 -9.81 -11.71 -6.61
CA ASP A 85 -10.16 -12.62 -7.69
C ASP A 85 -11.66 -12.87 -7.63
N PHE A 86 -12.42 -12.34 -8.58
CA PHE A 86 -13.86 -12.52 -8.64
C PHE A 86 -14.25 -13.63 -9.63
N ASN A 87 -15.01 -14.60 -9.14
CA ASN A 87 -15.59 -15.68 -9.95
C ASN A 87 -17.04 -15.35 -10.31
N LEU A 88 -17.26 -14.29 -11.10
CA LEU A 88 -18.60 -13.81 -11.47
C LEU A 88 -19.23 -14.63 -12.62
N ARG A 89 -19.49 -15.91 -12.39
CA ARG A 89 -20.27 -16.78 -13.30
C ARG A 89 -21.33 -17.54 -12.51
N PRO A 90 -22.64 -17.54 -12.88
CA PRO A 90 -23.40 -16.61 -13.75
C PRO A 90 -23.74 -15.29 -12.99
N PRO A 91 -24.47 -14.32 -13.59
CA PRO A 91 -24.90 -13.11 -12.87
C PRO A 91 -25.63 -13.48 -11.59
N VAL A 92 -25.23 -12.83 -10.49
CA VAL A 92 -25.88 -12.92 -9.19
C VAL A 92 -27.38 -12.64 -9.41
N PRO A 93 -28.29 -13.61 -9.17
CA PRO A 93 -29.71 -13.37 -9.31
C PRO A 93 -30.12 -12.19 -8.40
N GLY A 94 -30.94 -11.27 -8.90
CA GLY A 94 -31.60 -10.25 -8.08
C GLY A 94 -30.77 -9.05 -7.61
N GLY A 95 -29.61 -8.75 -8.18
CA GLY A 95 -28.98 -7.45 -7.92
C GLY A 95 -27.67 -7.17 -8.67
N ASP A 96 -27.50 -5.90 -9.06
CA ASP A 96 -26.20 -5.39 -9.51
C ASP A 96 -25.24 -5.36 -8.32
N PHE A 97 -24.21 -6.21 -8.33
CA PHE A 97 -23.06 -5.98 -7.48
C PHE A 97 -22.29 -4.75 -8.02
N ARG A 98 -22.60 -3.55 -7.51
CA ARG A 98 -22.11 -2.29 -8.11
C ARG A 98 -20.73 -1.86 -7.64
N TYR A 99 -20.38 -2.14 -6.38
CA TYR A 99 -19.11 -1.68 -5.82
C TYR A 99 -18.60 -2.60 -4.72
N LEU A 100 -17.28 -2.79 -4.70
CA LEU A 100 -16.56 -3.32 -3.56
C LEU A 100 -15.94 -2.16 -2.78
N LYS A 101 -16.29 -2.02 -1.51
CA LYS A 101 -15.63 -1.08 -0.61
C LYS A 101 -14.54 -1.79 0.17
N ASN A 102 -13.30 -1.39 -0.05
CA ASN A 102 -12.16 -1.87 0.72
C ASN A 102 -11.66 -0.77 1.67
N VAL A 103 -11.37 -1.12 2.93
CA VAL A 103 -10.78 -0.19 3.91
C VAL A 103 -9.48 -0.79 4.42
N LEU A 104 -8.36 -0.17 4.05
CA LEU A 104 -7.05 -0.48 4.59
C LEU A 104 -6.81 0.37 5.84
N ARG A 105 -6.42 -0.27 6.94
CA ARG A 105 -6.08 0.40 8.20
C ARG A 105 -4.65 0.06 8.55
N PHE A 106 -3.86 1.09 8.80
CA PHE A 106 -2.48 0.96 9.27
C PHE A 106 -2.39 1.58 10.65
N ASP A 107 -1.96 0.79 11.63
CA ASP A 107 -1.64 1.30 12.97
C ASP A 107 -0.13 1.54 13.05
N PHE A 108 0.24 2.77 13.38
CA PHE A 108 1.63 3.18 13.54
C PHE A 108 2.08 3.24 15.00
N SER A 109 1.19 2.98 15.96
CA SER A 109 1.44 3.18 17.39
C SER A 109 2.71 2.47 17.88
N GLU A 110 2.94 1.23 17.43
CA GLU A 110 4.16 0.48 17.78
C GLU A 110 5.44 1.08 17.20
N PHE A 111 5.37 1.66 16.01
CA PHE A 111 6.51 2.37 15.41
C PHE A 111 6.76 3.67 16.17
N LEU A 112 5.71 4.40 16.52
CA LEU A 112 5.78 5.66 17.27
C LEU A 112 6.37 5.47 18.67
N ALA A 113 6.06 4.36 19.34
CA ALA A 113 6.57 4.03 20.66
C ALA A 113 8.11 3.94 20.70
N LYS A 114 8.72 3.56 19.58
CA LYS A 114 10.18 3.43 19.42
C LYS A 114 10.84 4.75 19.00
N LEU A 115 10.06 5.81 18.77
CA LEU A 115 10.60 7.11 18.37
C LEU A 115 11.19 7.87 19.57
N ASP A 116 12.33 8.45 19.28
CA ASP A 116 13.05 9.37 20.16
C ASP A 116 12.25 10.66 20.42
N ASN A 117 12.67 11.45 21.41
CA ASN A 117 12.00 12.68 21.83
C ASN A 117 11.72 13.61 20.62
N PRO A 118 10.48 14.12 20.47
CA PRO A 118 10.11 14.96 19.34
C PRO A 118 10.78 16.34 19.34
N ALA A 119 11.53 16.74 20.37
CA ALA A 119 12.28 17.99 20.41
C ALA A 119 13.78 17.76 20.27
N LYS A 120 14.38 18.26 19.19
CA LYS A 120 15.85 18.33 19.03
C LYS A 120 16.33 19.74 19.35
N SER A 121 17.23 19.87 20.32
CA SER A 121 17.89 21.14 20.62
C SER A 121 18.93 21.46 19.54
N VAL A 122 18.66 22.48 18.75
CA VAL A 122 19.59 23.01 17.73
C VAL A 122 20.25 24.26 18.29
N ARG A 123 21.58 24.30 18.25
CA ARG A 123 22.36 25.47 18.63
C ARG A 123 22.73 26.24 17.38
N TYR A 124 22.40 27.53 17.34
CA TYR A 124 22.83 28.41 16.26
C TYR A 124 23.37 29.72 16.84
N TYR A 125 24.31 30.32 16.11
CA TYR A 125 24.92 31.59 16.51
C TYR A 125 24.16 32.74 15.86
N GLN A 126 23.70 33.70 16.67
CA GLN A 126 23.06 34.92 16.20
C GLN A 126 23.99 36.12 16.48
N PRO A 127 24.45 36.87 15.46
CA PRO A 127 25.54 37.85 15.58
C PRO A 127 25.39 38.92 16.67
N ARG A 128 24.15 39.23 17.10
CA ARG A 128 23.87 40.22 18.17
C ARG A 128 23.43 39.62 19.51
N GLN A 129 23.12 38.32 19.55
CA GLN A 129 22.51 37.66 20.70
C GLN A 129 23.32 36.45 21.20
N GLY A 130 24.44 36.14 20.54
CA GLY A 130 25.31 35.02 20.89
C GLY A 130 24.74 33.67 20.50
N LEU A 131 25.17 32.62 21.21
CA LEU A 131 24.72 31.25 21.01
C LEU A 131 23.30 31.06 21.54
N ARG A 132 22.35 30.73 20.66
CA ARG A 132 20.97 30.42 21.04
C ARG A 132 20.66 28.94 20.85
N VAL A 133 19.80 28.42 21.73
CA VAL A 133 19.24 27.08 21.64
C VAL A 133 17.77 27.21 21.21
N VAL A 134 17.38 26.49 20.16
CA VAL A 134 15.99 26.35 19.73
C VAL A 134 15.61 24.88 19.72
N HIS A 135 14.38 24.61 20.12
CA HIS A 135 13.79 23.27 20.01
C HIS A 135 13.14 23.14 18.64
N ALA A 136 13.79 22.41 17.74
CA ALA A 136 13.21 22.07 16.45
C ALA A 136 12.38 20.78 16.57
N PRO A 137 11.17 20.75 15.99
CA PRO A 137 10.36 19.54 15.98
C PRO A 137 11.05 18.46 15.12
N LYS A 138 11.33 17.31 15.71
CA LYS A 138 11.78 16.10 15.03
C LYS A 138 10.55 15.42 14.43
N VAL A 139 10.46 15.47 13.10
CA VAL A 139 9.41 14.81 12.33
C VAL A 139 9.99 13.66 11.53
N TYR A 140 9.15 12.66 11.25
CA TYR A 140 9.45 11.51 10.44
C TYR A 140 8.52 11.50 9.23
N HIS A 141 9.03 11.10 8.07
CA HIS A 141 8.25 11.03 6.84
C HIS A 141 8.03 9.59 6.45
N LEU A 142 6.78 9.18 6.37
CA LEU A 142 6.37 7.92 5.77
C LEU A 142 5.86 8.21 4.35
N ASN A 143 6.57 7.68 3.34
CA ASN A 143 6.13 7.75 1.95
C ASN A 143 5.21 6.54 1.68
N VAL A 144 3.97 6.81 1.29
CA VAL A 144 2.98 5.79 0.92
C VAL A 144 2.72 5.91 -0.57
N VAL A 145 2.93 4.82 -1.31
CA VAL A 145 2.57 4.69 -2.72
C VAL A 145 1.50 3.63 -2.81
N MET A 146 0.33 4.00 -3.32
CA MET A 146 -0.74 3.08 -3.64
C MET A 146 -0.74 2.84 -5.14
N ARG A 147 -0.69 1.57 -5.53
CA ARG A 147 -0.80 1.15 -6.93
C ARG A 147 -2.07 0.32 -7.06
N TYR A 148 -2.98 0.77 -7.90
CA TYR A 148 -4.23 0.09 -8.21
C TYR A 148 -4.10 -0.53 -9.58
N GLU A 149 -4.30 -1.84 -9.68
CA GLU A 149 -4.30 -2.56 -10.94
C GLU A 149 -5.65 -3.22 -11.14
N THR A 150 -6.26 -2.95 -12.29
CA THR A 150 -7.54 -3.55 -12.70
C THR A 150 -7.33 -4.22 -14.04
N LEU A 151 -7.55 -5.53 -14.08
CA LEU A 151 -7.64 -6.30 -15.32
C LEU A 151 -9.10 -6.34 -15.78
N PHE A 152 -9.34 -5.99 -17.03
CA PHE A 152 -10.67 -6.02 -17.63
C PHE A 152 -10.56 -6.39 -19.12
N GLY A 153 -11.48 -7.23 -19.57
CA GLY A 153 -11.44 -7.84 -20.88
C GLY A 153 -12.36 -9.06 -20.89
N GLY A 154 -12.95 -9.36 -22.05
CA GLY A 154 -13.92 -10.44 -22.19
C GLY A 154 -13.33 -11.65 -22.91
N ALA A 155 -14.14 -12.69 -23.07
CA ALA A 155 -13.76 -13.85 -23.89
C ALA A 155 -13.47 -13.48 -25.38
N THR A 156 -13.92 -12.30 -25.82
CA THR A 156 -13.87 -11.84 -27.21
C THR A 156 -13.10 -10.53 -27.42
N ALA A 157 -12.58 -9.91 -26.35
CA ALA A 157 -11.83 -8.65 -26.41
C ALA A 157 -10.44 -8.85 -25.76
N PRO A 158 -9.40 -8.16 -26.24
CA PRO A 158 -8.07 -8.26 -25.64
C PRO A 158 -8.13 -7.89 -24.16
N LEU A 159 -7.39 -8.65 -23.34
CA LEU A 159 -7.27 -8.36 -21.92
C LEU A 159 -6.53 -7.03 -21.77
N ARG A 160 -7.18 -6.07 -21.11
CA ARG A 160 -6.60 -4.77 -20.81
C ARG A 160 -6.27 -4.67 -19.34
N ARG A 161 -5.19 -3.98 -19.05
CA ARG A 161 -4.77 -3.64 -17.72
C ARG A 161 -4.80 -2.13 -17.58
N ARG A 162 -5.50 -1.64 -16.56
CA ARG A 162 -5.41 -0.26 -16.13
C ARG A 162 -4.64 -0.21 -14.83
N VAL A 163 -3.61 0.63 -14.80
CA VAL A 163 -2.83 0.90 -13.60
C VAL A 163 -3.01 2.35 -13.23
N ASP A 164 -3.24 2.61 -11.94
CA ASP A 164 -3.35 3.94 -11.37
C ASP A 164 -2.51 4.04 -10.10
N PHE A 165 -2.08 5.25 -9.79
CA PHE A 165 -1.20 5.52 -8.67
C PHE A 165 -1.71 6.68 -7.82
N GLU A 166 -1.54 6.53 -6.53
CA GLU A 166 -1.64 7.64 -5.59
C GLU A 166 -0.40 7.66 -4.71
N ARG A 167 0.06 8.86 -4.36
CA ARG A 167 1.18 9.03 -3.44
C ARG A 167 0.86 10.04 -2.36
N PHE A 168 1.13 9.63 -1.13
CA PHE A 168 0.99 10.46 0.05
C PHE A 168 2.29 10.49 0.84
N ARG A 169 2.62 11.64 1.41
CA ARG A 169 3.61 11.75 2.47
C ARG A 169 2.86 11.95 3.78
N VAL A 170 3.00 11.00 4.68
CA VAL A 170 2.47 11.12 6.04
C VAL A 170 3.58 11.67 6.92
N VAL A 171 3.31 12.80 7.57
CA VAL A 171 4.26 13.44 8.49
C VAL A 171 3.89 13.05 9.90
N LEU A 172 4.82 12.41 10.59
CA LEU A 172 4.64 11.79 11.90
C LEU A 172 5.58 12.43 12.93
N ASN A 173 5.18 12.45 14.19
CA ASN A 173 6.06 12.67 15.33
C ASN A 173 5.71 11.67 16.45
N LYS A 174 6.39 11.74 17.59
CA LYS A 174 6.13 10.84 18.73
C LYS A 174 4.67 10.87 19.22
N ASN A 175 3.95 11.96 19.00
CA ASN A 175 2.57 12.13 19.43
C ASN A 175 1.54 11.64 18.39
N GLY A 176 1.97 11.25 17.18
CA GLY A 176 1.06 10.76 16.15
C GLY A 176 1.27 11.40 14.77
N ILE A 177 0.19 11.36 13.99
CA ILE A 177 0.11 11.99 12.68
C ILE A 177 -0.02 13.50 12.85
N VAL A 178 0.92 14.23 12.26
CA VAL A 178 0.89 15.70 12.22
C VAL A 178 0.06 16.18 11.05
N ARG A 179 0.27 15.58 9.86
CA ARG A 179 -0.48 15.89 8.64
C ARG A 179 -0.25 14.82 7.57
N MET A 180 -1.08 14.87 6.54
CA MET A 180 -0.90 14.11 5.30
C MET A 180 -0.78 15.08 4.13
N GLU A 181 0.23 14.89 3.30
CA GLU A 181 0.48 15.65 2.08
C GLU A 181 0.17 14.73 0.90
N ARG A 182 -0.73 15.14 0.01
CA ARG A 182 -0.95 14.43 -1.26
C ARG A 182 0.12 14.92 -2.24
N VAL A 183 0.93 13.98 -2.72
CA VAL A 183 2.02 14.26 -3.67
C VAL A 183 1.57 13.97 -5.09
N ILE A 184 0.76 12.92 -5.27
CA ILE A 184 0.16 12.53 -6.56
C ILE A 184 -1.27 12.12 -6.28
N ALA A 185 -2.22 12.71 -7.01
CA ALA A 185 -3.63 12.36 -6.91
C ALA A 185 -3.99 11.18 -7.82
N GLY A 186 -5.04 10.44 -7.43
CA GLY A 186 -5.53 9.32 -8.23
C GLY A 186 -5.98 9.78 -9.60
N GLY A 187 -5.62 9.03 -10.63
CA GLY A 187 -5.88 9.36 -12.01
C GLY A 187 -4.84 10.24 -12.68
N GLU A 188 -3.93 10.90 -11.95
CA GLU A 188 -2.92 11.81 -12.55
C GLU A 188 -1.89 11.06 -13.40
N LEU A 189 -1.54 9.84 -13.00
CA LEU A 189 -0.56 8.99 -13.69
C LEU A 189 -1.15 7.65 -14.11
N ALA A 190 -2.47 7.61 -14.32
CA ALA A 190 -3.13 6.40 -14.78
C ALA A 190 -2.76 6.09 -16.23
N TYR A 191 -2.51 4.82 -16.52
CA TYR A 191 -2.33 4.34 -17.88
C TYR A 191 -3.12 3.06 -18.11
N THR A 192 -3.33 2.73 -19.38
CA THR A 192 -3.96 1.47 -19.80
C THR A 192 -3.12 0.85 -20.90
N ASP A 193 -2.79 -0.42 -20.73
CA ASP A 193 -2.06 -1.22 -21.70
C ASP A 193 -2.80 -2.52 -22.03
N GLU A 194 -2.49 -3.08 -23.19
CA GLU A 194 -2.99 -4.39 -23.60
C GLU A 194 -2.04 -5.47 -23.08
N VAL A 195 -2.59 -6.46 -22.37
CA VAL A 195 -1.83 -7.58 -21.84
C VAL A 195 -1.77 -8.65 -22.91
N LEU A 196 -0.58 -8.93 -23.43
CA LEU A 196 -0.35 -10.09 -24.27
C LEU A 196 -0.58 -11.35 -23.41
N ALA A 197 -1.55 -12.16 -23.84
CA ALA A 197 -1.90 -13.43 -23.21
C ALA A 197 -0.77 -14.46 -23.28
#